data_AF-A0A0B7AFC2-F1
#
_entry.id   AF-A0A0B7AFC2-F1
#
_cell.length_a   1.000
_cell.length_b   1.000
_cell.length_c   1.000
_cell.angle_alpha   90.00
_cell.angle_beta   90.00
_cell.angle_gamma   90.00
#
_symmetry.space_group_name_H-M   'P 1'
#
loop_
_entity.id
_entity.type
_entity.pdbx_description
1 polymer ?
#
loop_
_entity_poly.entity_id
_entity_poly.type
_entity_poly.pdbx_seq_one_letter_code
_entity_poly.pdbx_strand_id
1 'polypeptide(L)'
;QDNPCISRLYLSGSFFFIMMYTGSNVLPVARFLKYTHLKQAFRSEENASSEILARSVLTPILPEAMVCYLENYSPDKFAQIFLGEFDTPEAIWNSEMRRMMIEKIASHLADFSPRLMSNTRALYQYCPIPSIRYPQLDNELFCNIYYLKHLCDQVRFPDWPIKDPIKLLKDILEAWKKEVEKKPPTMSVDEAYDVLNLSKGTGGHDESKIRKAYFKMARDYHPDKNPEGREMFEQVNKAYEFLCSKTKVKDGPDPQNIVLILKAQSILFSRYKDELQPYKYAGYPMLIKTIRMETNDDQLFSKSAPLLSAASELAFHTVNCSALNAEELRRENGIQVLQDAFSRCVSVLNQSSKQEDIAVTVCSYIAKCYSV
;
A
#
# COMPACT_ATOMS: atom_id res chain seq x y z
N GLN A 1 -4.01 32.49 13.47
CA GLN A 1 -2.56 32.69 13.52
C GLN A 1 -1.92 31.32 13.65
N ASP A 2 -1.02 30.96 12.73
CA ASP A 2 -0.32 29.68 12.83
C ASP A 2 0.63 29.72 14.04
N ASN A 3 0.45 28.79 14.97
CA ASN A 3 1.33 28.64 16.12
C ASN A 3 2.70 28.14 15.61
N PRO A 4 3.81 28.89 15.80
CA PRO A 4 5.12 28.52 15.28
C PRO A 4 5.64 27.19 15.84
N CYS A 5 5.12 26.74 16.99
CA CYS A 5 5.48 25.48 17.61
C CYS A 5 4.71 24.27 17.06
N ILE A 6 3.68 24.46 16.23
CA ILE A 6 2.83 23.36 15.74
C ILE A 6 3.62 22.31 14.95
N SER A 7 4.68 22.75 14.26
CA SER A 7 5.59 21.89 13.48
C SER A 7 6.40 20.94 14.35
N ARG A 8 6.54 21.24 15.64
CA ARG A 8 7.32 20.43 16.59
C ARG A 8 6.43 19.66 17.56
N LEU A 9 5.11 19.69 17.36
CA LEU A 9 4.15 19.05 18.26
C LEU A 9 4.41 17.54 18.37
N TYR A 10 4.83 16.89 17.29
CA TYR A 10 5.18 15.46 17.30
C TYR A 10 6.27 15.11 18.33
N LEU A 11 7.21 16.03 18.61
CA LEU A 11 8.29 15.81 19.58
C LEU A 11 7.78 15.64 21.02
N SER A 12 6.57 16.11 21.33
CA SER A 12 5.96 15.98 22.65
C SER A 12 5.41 14.57 22.94
N GLY A 13 5.29 13.71 21.93
CA GLY A 13 4.60 12.43 22.04
C GLY A 13 3.07 12.53 22.08
N SER A 14 2.50 13.73 21.92
CA SER A 14 1.04 13.97 21.97
C SER A 14 0.23 13.03 21.07
N PHE A 15 0.69 12.77 19.85
CA PHE A 15 0.04 11.81 18.93
C PHE A 15 0.02 10.39 19.51
N PHE A 16 1.09 9.92 20.16
CA PHE A 16 1.11 8.60 20.77
C PHE A 16 0.10 8.50 21.92
N PHE A 17 0.09 9.47 22.83
CA PHE A 17 -0.85 9.46 23.97
C PHE A 17 -2.31 9.59 23.54
N ILE A 18 -2.59 10.49 22.58
CA ILE A 18 -3.96 10.71 22.10
C ILE A 18 -4.49 9.48 21.34
N MET A 19 -3.65 8.80 20.55
CA MET A 19 -4.06 7.58 19.84
C MET A 19 -4.28 6.38 20.78
N MET A 20 -3.79 6.43 22.03
CA MET A 20 -4.10 5.45 23.07
C MET A 20 -5.40 5.75 23.84
N TYR A 21 -6.11 6.83 23.52
CA TYR A 21 -7.37 7.17 24.19
C TYR A 21 -8.45 6.09 23.94
N THR A 22 -8.96 5.50 25.01
CA THR A 22 -9.94 4.40 24.97
C THR A 22 -11.39 4.84 25.19
N GLY A 23 -11.63 6.13 25.46
CA GLY A 23 -12.98 6.66 25.63
C GLY A 23 -13.74 6.79 24.31
N SER A 24 -15.07 6.84 24.39
CA SER A 24 -15.93 6.97 23.20
C SER A 24 -16.01 8.38 22.63
N ASN A 25 -15.64 9.41 23.40
CA ASN A 25 -15.63 10.79 22.91
C ASN A 25 -14.36 11.10 22.09
N VAL A 26 -14.25 10.49 20.90
CA VAL A 26 -13.09 10.63 20.02
C VAL A 26 -13.21 11.81 19.05
N LEU A 27 -14.33 12.52 18.99
CA LEU A 27 -14.49 13.66 18.07
C LEU A 27 -13.46 14.78 18.31
N PRO A 28 -13.15 15.19 19.56
CA PRO A 28 -12.05 16.12 19.82
C PRO A 28 -10.70 15.60 19.34
N VAL A 29 -10.46 14.29 19.48
CA VAL A 29 -9.26 13.61 18.96
C VAL A 29 -9.21 13.70 17.44
N ALA A 30 -10.28 13.33 16.74
CA ALA A 30 -10.37 13.41 15.29
C ALA A 30 -10.12 14.84 14.77
N ARG A 31 -10.69 15.86 15.43
CA ARG A 31 -10.43 17.28 15.11
C ARG A 31 -8.97 17.64 15.31
N PHE A 32 -8.40 17.29 16.47
CA PHE A 32 -6.98 17.52 16.75
C PHE A 32 -6.09 16.90 15.67
N LEU A 33 -6.31 15.63 15.33
CA LEU A 33 -5.54 14.93 14.31
C LEU A 33 -5.68 15.61 12.95
N LYS A 34 -6.90 15.89 12.50
CA LYS A 34 -7.20 16.58 11.24
C LYS A 34 -6.42 17.90 11.10
N TYR A 35 -6.37 18.71 12.15
CA TYR A 35 -5.73 20.01 12.10
C TYR A 35 -4.21 19.97 12.20
N THR A 36 -3.61 18.87 12.68
CA THR A 36 -2.21 18.85 13.09
C THR A 36 -1.34 17.84 12.35
N HIS A 37 -1.88 16.72 11.87
CA HIS A 37 -1.06 15.58 11.42
C HIS A 37 -0.15 15.87 10.22
N LEU A 38 -0.56 16.75 9.30
CA LEU A 38 0.23 17.21 8.14
C LEU A 38 1.05 18.48 8.39
N LYS A 39 0.89 19.11 9.57
CA LYS A 39 1.56 20.36 9.95
C LYS A 39 2.81 20.14 10.78
N GLN A 40 3.36 18.93 10.77
CA GLN A 40 4.56 18.56 11.51
C GLN A 40 5.81 18.76 10.65
N ALA A 41 6.93 19.12 11.25
CA ALA A 41 8.27 19.04 10.66
C ALA A 41 8.76 17.57 10.67
N PHE A 42 7.86 16.68 10.29
CA PHE A 42 8.06 15.25 10.13
C PHE A 42 8.03 14.96 8.64
N ARG A 43 8.97 14.14 8.17
CA ARG A 43 8.93 13.54 6.84
C ARG A 43 9.26 12.06 6.99
N SER A 44 8.42 11.20 6.43
CA SER A 44 8.78 9.82 6.21
C SER A 44 9.82 9.79 5.08
N GLU A 45 11.00 9.23 5.35
CA GLU A 45 12.16 9.36 4.44
C GLU A 45 12.16 8.36 3.28
N GLU A 46 11.30 7.32 3.25
CA GLU A 46 11.25 6.37 2.13
C GLU A 46 9.82 5.91 1.75
N ASN A 47 9.56 5.87 0.43
CA ASN A 47 8.48 5.12 -0.25
C ASN A 47 7.01 5.39 0.10
N ALA A 48 6.65 6.61 0.52
CA ALA A 48 5.23 6.97 0.62
C ALA A 48 4.53 6.94 -0.76
N SER A 49 3.38 6.25 -0.83
CA SER A 49 2.59 6.12 -2.05
C SER A 49 1.92 7.44 -2.48
N SER A 50 1.78 8.40 -1.55
CA SER A 50 1.23 9.74 -1.79
C SER A 50 1.88 10.83 -0.92
N GLU A 51 1.72 12.11 -1.31
CA GLU A 51 2.23 13.25 -0.54
C GLU A 51 1.63 13.33 0.87
N ILE A 52 0.35 12.98 1.02
CA ILE A 52 -0.34 12.95 2.32
C ILE A 52 0.38 11.99 3.27
N LEU A 53 0.70 10.78 2.80
CA LEU A 53 1.36 9.76 3.59
C LEU A 53 2.81 10.12 3.91
N ALA A 54 3.51 10.79 2.99
CA ALA A 54 4.89 11.25 3.21
C ALA A 54 4.99 12.28 4.34
N ARG A 55 3.95 13.11 4.49
CA ARG A 55 3.93 14.25 5.42
C ARG A 55 3.21 13.97 6.74
N SER A 56 2.36 12.96 6.78
CA SER A 56 1.56 12.65 7.96
C SER A 56 2.39 11.96 9.04
N VAL A 57 2.41 12.54 10.23
CA VAL A 57 3.01 11.91 11.43
C VAL A 57 2.27 10.63 11.85
N LEU A 58 1.06 10.40 11.33
CA LEU A 58 0.24 9.23 11.64
C LEU A 58 0.55 8.03 10.73
N THR A 59 1.31 8.20 9.66
CA THR A 59 1.62 7.12 8.71
C THR A 59 2.26 5.89 9.37
N PRO A 60 3.18 6.02 10.35
CA PRO A 60 3.70 4.86 11.06
C PRO A 60 2.68 4.21 12.02
N ILE A 61 1.60 4.91 12.39
CA ILE A 61 0.65 4.47 13.42
C ILE A 61 -0.59 3.85 12.78
N LEU A 62 -1.18 4.52 11.80
CA LEU A 62 -2.45 4.15 11.18
C LEU A 62 -2.24 3.53 9.80
N PRO A 63 -3.16 2.66 9.35
CA PRO A 63 -3.20 2.24 7.95
C PRO A 63 -3.27 3.44 7.00
N GLU A 64 -2.67 3.31 5.81
CA GLU A 64 -2.68 4.35 4.78
C GLU A 64 -4.10 4.86 4.49
N ALA A 65 -5.07 3.94 4.36
CA ALA A 65 -6.47 4.28 4.17
C ALA A 65 -7.02 5.18 5.26
N MET A 66 -6.72 4.93 6.54
CA MET A 66 -7.21 5.74 7.66
C MET A 66 -6.60 7.14 7.65
N VAL A 67 -5.33 7.27 7.27
CA VAL A 67 -4.68 8.59 7.10
C VAL A 67 -5.31 9.37 5.96
N CYS A 68 -5.52 8.72 4.81
CA CYS A 68 -6.23 9.31 3.68
C CYS A 68 -7.69 9.63 4.04
N TYR A 69 -8.37 8.79 4.82
CA TYR A 69 -9.75 9.00 5.23
C TYR A 69 -9.87 10.22 6.14
N LEU A 70 -8.94 10.37 7.09
CA LEU A 70 -8.84 11.56 7.92
C LEU A 70 -8.71 12.82 7.07
N GLU A 71 -7.92 12.81 6.00
CA GLU A 71 -7.71 13.98 5.14
C GLU A 71 -8.87 14.25 4.16
N ASN A 72 -9.50 13.21 3.62
CA ASN A 72 -10.54 13.35 2.61
C ASN A 72 -11.95 13.58 3.18
N TYR A 73 -12.19 13.23 4.45
CA TYR A 73 -13.50 13.32 5.09
C TYR A 73 -13.50 14.25 6.31
N SER A 74 -14.68 14.48 6.87
CA SER A 74 -14.84 15.31 8.08
C SER A 74 -14.34 14.58 9.33
N PRO A 75 -13.93 15.31 10.40
CA PRO A 75 -13.59 14.71 11.68
C PRO A 75 -14.70 13.83 12.25
N ASP A 76 -15.97 14.18 12.03
CA ASP A 76 -17.13 13.40 12.46
C ASP A 76 -17.20 12.04 11.76
N LYS A 77 -16.98 12.00 10.44
CA LYS A 77 -16.90 10.73 9.69
C LYS A 77 -15.70 9.91 10.13
N PHE A 78 -14.53 10.53 10.33
CA PHE A 78 -13.36 9.81 10.83
C PHE A 78 -13.61 9.21 12.22
N ALA A 79 -14.21 9.97 13.14
CA ALA A 79 -14.56 9.49 14.48
C ALA A 79 -15.50 8.26 14.41
N GLN A 80 -16.47 8.28 13.50
CA GLN A 80 -17.35 7.14 13.25
C GLN A 80 -16.56 5.92 12.76
N ILE A 81 -15.70 6.09 11.74
CA ILE A 81 -14.86 4.99 11.22
C ILE A 81 -13.96 4.43 12.31
N PHE A 82 -13.27 5.32 13.04
CA PHE A 82 -12.30 4.95 14.07
C PHE A 82 -12.91 4.13 15.21
N LEU A 83 -14.18 4.39 15.55
CA LEU A 83 -14.89 3.65 16.59
C LEU A 83 -15.58 2.37 16.11
N GLY A 84 -15.97 2.29 14.84
CA GLY A 84 -16.75 1.17 14.32
C GLY A 84 -15.94 0.02 13.74
N GLU A 85 -16.65 -0.79 12.96
CA GLU A 85 -16.18 -2.01 12.30
C GLU A 85 -16.46 -1.86 10.80
N PHE A 86 -15.40 -1.70 10.02
CA PHE A 86 -15.48 -1.39 8.59
C PHE A 86 -14.65 -2.38 7.79
N ASP A 87 -15.25 -2.88 6.73
CA ASP A 87 -14.63 -3.80 5.79
C ASP A 87 -15.15 -3.50 4.38
N THR A 88 -14.57 -2.46 3.78
CA THR A 88 -15.03 -1.83 2.54
C THR A 88 -13.83 -1.46 1.66
N PRO A 89 -14.03 -1.21 0.35
CA PRO A 89 -12.97 -0.74 -0.53
C PRO A 89 -12.24 0.53 -0.06
N GLU A 90 -12.83 1.39 0.75
CA GLU A 90 -12.19 2.62 1.24
C GLU A 90 -11.66 2.53 2.69
N ALA A 91 -12.15 1.58 3.47
CA ALA A 91 -11.80 1.46 4.87
C ALA A 91 -11.92 0.00 5.34
N ILE A 92 -10.80 -0.54 5.80
CA ILE A 92 -10.68 -1.78 6.54
C ILE A 92 -10.12 -1.40 7.91
N TRP A 93 -10.99 -1.35 8.91
CA TRP A 93 -10.66 -0.94 10.27
C TRP A 93 -11.61 -1.57 11.26
N ASN A 94 -11.06 -2.20 12.30
CA ASN A 94 -11.84 -2.89 13.32
C ASN A 94 -11.25 -2.70 14.72
N SER A 95 -12.01 -3.14 15.73
CA SER A 95 -11.59 -3.11 17.13
C SER A 95 -10.27 -3.85 17.39
N GLU A 96 -9.97 -4.92 16.65
CA GLU A 96 -8.71 -5.65 16.76
C GLU A 96 -7.52 -4.82 16.29
N MET A 97 -7.61 -4.18 15.12
CA MET A 97 -6.60 -3.27 14.59
C MET A 97 -6.39 -2.08 15.54
N ARG A 98 -7.48 -1.50 16.06
CA ARG A 98 -7.40 -0.43 17.07
C ARG A 98 -6.69 -0.89 18.33
N ARG A 99 -6.99 -2.09 18.85
CA ARG A 99 -6.31 -2.67 20.01
C ARG A 99 -4.82 -2.87 19.74
N MET A 100 -4.47 -3.45 18.58
CA MET A 100 -3.09 -3.66 18.16
C MET A 100 -2.30 -2.36 18.08
N MET A 101 -2.92 -1.30 17.54
CA MET A 101 -2.34 0.03 17.50
C MET A 101 -1.99 0.52 18.91
N ILE A 102 -2.95 0.43 19.85
CA ILE A 102 -2.76 0.84 21.24
C ILE A 102 -1.65 0.01 21.91
N GLU A 103 -1.62 -1.31 21.72
CA GLU A 103 -0.60 -2.21 22.29
C GLU A 103 0.80 -1.86 21.78
N LYS A 104 0.95 -1.59 20.47
CA LYS A 104 2.25 -1.22 19.87
C LYS A 104 2.72 0.15 20.35
N ILE A 105 1.82 1.14 20.49
CA ILE A 105 2.16 2.43 21.08
C ILE A 105 2.53 2.29 22.57
N ALA A 106 1.77 1.51 23.34
CA ALA A 106 2.06 1.28 24.77
C ALA A 106 3.43 0.62 24.96
N SER A 107 3.77 -0.35 24.09
CA SER A 107 5.08 -1.00 24.06
C SER A 107 6.21 -0.03 23.68
N HIS A 108 5.95 0.92 22.78
CA HIS A 108 6.89 2.00 22.42
C HIS A 108 7.14 2.96 23.59
N LEU A 109 6.11 3.22 24.40
CA LEU A 109 6.16 4.13 25.55
C LEU A 109 6.53 3.45 26.88
N ALA A 110 6.79 2.14 26.88
CA ALA A 110 6.93 1.32 28.10
C ALA A 110 8.00 1.84 29.08
N ASP A 111 9.11 2.40 28.58
CA ASP A 111 10.18 2.94 29.43
C ASP A 111 9.86 4.35 29.97
N PHE A 112 8.94 5.08 29.32
CA PHE A 112 8.59 6.45 29.69
C PHE A 112 7.35 6.50 30.61
N SER A 113 6.34 5.66 30.39
CA SER A 113 5.10 5.68 31.18
C SER A 113 5.33 5.59 32.69
N PRO A 114 6.19 4.69 33.23
CA PRO A 114 6.50 4.65 34.65
C PRO A 114 7.20 5.90 35.17
N ARG A 115 8.06 6.52 34.35
CA ARG A 115 8.77 7.76 34.70
C ARG A 115 7.81 8.95 34.77
N LEU A 116 6.82 8.98 33.88
CA LEU A 116 5.78 10.01 33.88
C LEU A 116 4.86 9.87 35.11
N MET A 117 4.53 8.63 35.49
CA MET A 117 3.73 8.37 36.71
C MET A 117 4.46 8.78 37.99
N SER A 118 5.78 8.57 38.07
CA SER A 118 6.57 8.98 39.24
C SER A 118 6.92 10.48 39.24
N ASN A 119 6.98 11.11 38.05
CA ASN A 119 7.24 12.53 37.89
C ASN A 119 6.43 13.11 36.73
N THR A 120 5.36 13.83 37.06
CA THR A 120 4.48 14.48 36.06
C THR A 120 5.17 15.59 35.26
N ARG A 121 6.38 16.01 35.65
CA ARG A 121 7.24 16.95 34.91
C ARG A 121 8.28 16.25 34.04
N ALA A 122 8.29 14.91 33.98
CA ALA A 122 9.21 14.17 33.14
C ALA A 122 9.04 14.56 31.66
N LEU A 123 10.12 14.99 31.02
CA LEU A 123 10.12 15.34 29.61
C LEU A 123 10.21 14.07 28.75
N TYR A 124 9.27 13.94 27.81
CA TYR A 124 9.33 12.92 26.78
C TYR A 124 10.45 13.26 25.79
N GLN A 125 11.31 12.29 25.50
CA GLN A 125 12.29 12.41 24.42
C GLN A 125 11.72 11.65 23.23
N TYR A 126 11.39 12.38 22.16
CA TYR A 126 10.83 11.76 20.97
C TYR A 126 11.77 10.75 20.35
N CYS A 127 11.18 9.65 19.91
CA CYS A 127 11.81 8.65 19.09
C CYS A 127 10.75 8.11 18.11
N PRO A 128 11.09 7.97 16.81
CA PRO A 128 10.18 7.42 15.81
C PRO A 128 9.63 6.06 16.25
N ILE A 129 8.32 5.85 16.07
CA ILE A 129 7.72 4.53 16.21
C ILE A 129 7.87 3.78 14.88
N PRO A 130 8.23 2.49 14.88
CA PRO A 130 8.17 1.68 13.67
C PRO A 130 6.76 1.63 13.12
N SER A 131 6.67 1.53 11.79
CA SER A 131 5.39 1.33 11.12
C SER A 131 4.66 0.10 11.67
N ILE A 132 3.47 0.32 12.21
CA ILE A 132 2.61 -0.73 12.74
C ILE A 132 2.07 -1.55 11.58
N ARG A 133 2.33 -2.85 11.63
CA ARG A 133 1.80 -3.81 10.66
C ARG A 133 0.45 -4.33 11.12
N TYR A 134 -0.50 -4.34 10.20
CA TYR A 134 -1.84 -4.85 10.42
C TYR A 134 -2.04 -6.12 9.59
N PRO A 135 -2.07 -7.31 10.22
CA PRO A 135 -2.25 -8.59 9.52
C PRO A 135 -3.56 -8.69 8.73
N GLN A 136 -4.54 -7.84 9.00
CA GLN A 136 -5.79 -7.75 8.24
C GLN A 136 -5.56 -7.19 6.82
N LEU A 137 -4.48 -6.42 6.61
CA LEU A 137 -4.17 -5.73 5.35
C LEU A 137 -3.09 -6.44 4.53
N ASP A 138 -2.65 -7.59 5.01
CA ASP A 138 -1.48 -8.33 4.53
C ASP A 138 -1.58 -8.82 3.08
N ASN A 139 -2.80 -8.88 2.53
CA ASN A 139 -3.09 -9.30 1.16
C ASN A 139 -3.82 -8.19 0.39
N GLU A 140 -3.81 -6.97 0.92
CA GLU A 140 -4.39 -5.81 0.29
C GLU A 140 -3.33 -5.00 -0.45
N LEU A 141 -3.73 -4.48 -1.61
CA LEU A 141 -2.96 -3.48 -2.33
C LEU A 141 -3.70 -2.15 -2.22
N PHE A 142 -3.17 -1.23 -1.44
CA PHE A 142 -3.74 0.11 -1.31
C PHE A 142 -3.23 1.02 -2.43
N CYS A 143 -4.15 1.70 -3.12
CA CYS A 143 -3.85 2.63 -4.20
C CYS A 143 -4.84 3.80 -4.16
N ASN A 144 -4.33 5.03 -4.23
CA ASN A 144 -5.10 6.26 -4.05
C ASN A 144 -5.83 6.29 -2.69
N ILE A 145 -7.13 5.97 -2.65
CA ILE A 145 -7.94 5.84 -1.43
C ILE A 145 -8.60 4.47 -1.30
N TYR A 146 -8.26 3.51 -2.16
CA TYR A 146 -8.93 2.22 -2.23
C TYR A 146 -8.00 1.05 -1.98
N TYR A 147 -8.53 0.05 -1.29
CA TYR A 147 -8.02 -1.30 -1.22
C TYR A 147 -8.43 -2.05 -2.49
N LEU A 148 -7.49 -2.28 -3.41
CA LEU A 148 -7.80 -2.79 -4.75
C LEU A 148 -8.38 -4.21 -4.73
N LYS A 149 -8.03 -5.05 -3.76
CA LYS A 149 -8.63 -6.39 -3.66
C LYS A 149 -10.12 -6.30 -3.33
N HIS A 150 -10.49 -5.43 -2.39
CA HIS A 150 -11.89 -5.14 -2.09
C HIS A 150 -12.60 -4.45 -3.26
N LEU A 151 -11.97 -3.46 -3.90
CA LEU A 151 -12.54 -2.78 -5.06
C LEU A 151 -12.81 -3.74 -6.23
N CYS A 152 -11.96 -4.77 -6.40
CA CYS A 152 -12.10 -5.78 -7.45
C CYS A 152 -13.10 -6.90 -7.10
N ASP A 153 -13.57 -6.99 -5.86
CA ASP A 153 -14.60 -7.95 -5.45
C ASP A 153 -15.99 -7.40 -5.80
N GLN A 154 -16.36 -7.53 -7.08
CA GLN A 154 -17.65 -7.07 -7.60
C GLN A 154 -18.84 -7.91 -7.11
N VAL A 155 -18.61 -9.08 -6.48
CA VAL A 155 -19.68 -9.89 -5.89
C VAL A 155 -20.08 -9.28 -4.55
N ARG A 156 -19.09 -8.91 -3.73
CA ARG A 156 -19.32 -8.34 -2.40
C ARG A 156 -19.59 -6.84 -2.46
N PHE A 157 -18.97 -6.12 -3.38
CA PHE A 157 -19.09 -4.67 -3.55
C PHE A 157 -19.49 -4.32 -4.99
N PRO A 158 -20.69 -4.74 -5.43
CA PRO A 158 -21.18 -4.40 -6.76
C PRO A 158 -21.25 -2.88 -6.92
N ASP A 159 -20.73 -2.38 -8.02
CA ASP A 159 -20.79 -0.97 -8.41
C ASP A 159 -20.29 0.03 -7.36
N TRP A 160 -19.28 -0.32 -6.55
CA TRP A 160 -18.70 0.62 -5.58
C TRP A 160 -18.35 1.97 -6.23
N PRO A 161 -18.79 3.11 -5.69
CA PRO A 161 -18.60 4.41 -6.34
C PRO A 161 -17.11 4.81 -6.35
N ILE A 162 -16.64 5.35 -7.49
CA ILE A 162 -15.28 5.85 -7.64
C ILE A 162 -15.35 7.36 -7.77
N LYS A 163 -14.77 8.07 -6.80
CA LYS A 163 -14.87 9.53 -6.68
C LYS A 163 -14.19 10.30 -7.82
N ASP A 164 -13.02 9.84 -8.26
CA ASP A 164 -12.23 10.47 -9.34
C ASP A 164 -11.57 9.36 -10.18
N PRO A 165 -12.25 8.88 -11.24
CA PRO A 165 -11.77 7.78 -12.08
C PRO A 165 -10.44 8.08 -12.77
N ILE A 166 -10.22 9.33 -13.20
CA ILE A 166 -9.00 9.74 -13.92
C ILE A 166 -7.80 9.78 -12.98
N LYS A 167 -7.97 10.34 -11.77
CA LYS A 167 -6.92 10.34 -10.74
C LYS A 167 -6.57 8.91 -10.33
N LEU A 168 -7.59 8.07 -10.09
CA LEU A 168 -7.37 6.67 -9.72
C LEU A 168 -6.62 5.91 -10.82
N LEU A 169 -6.98 6.10 -12.10
CA LEU A 169 -6.26 5.47 -13.21
C LEU A 169 -4.77 5.86 -13.22
N LYS A 170 -4.44 7.14 -13.02
CA LYS A 170 -3.05 7.61 -12.97
C LYS A 170 -2.27 6.96 -11.82
N ASP A 171 -2.88 6.90 -10.64
CA ASP A 171 -2.24 6.32 -9.46
C ASP A 171 -2.07 4.79 -9.61
N ILE A 172 -3.02 4.10 -10.27
CA ILE A 172 -2.90 2.66 -10.58
C ILE A 172 -1.80 2.40 -11.62
N LEU A 173 -1.68 3.22 -12.66
CA LEU A 173 -0.60 3.09 -13.65
C LEU A 173 0.78 3.27 -13.01
N GLU A 174 0.92 4.24 -12.10
CA GLU A 174 2.17 4.45 -11.36
C GLU A 174 2.44 3.28 -10.39
N ALA A 175 1.43 2.77 -9.70
CA ALA A 175 1.55 1.58 -8.86
C ALA A 175 1.98 0.36 -9.68
N TRP A 176 1.44 0.19 -10.89
CA TRP A 176 1.85 -0.87 -11.80
C TRP A 176 3.32 -0.76 -12.17
N LYS A 177 3.77 0.45 -12.52
CA LYS A 177 5.16 0.69 -12.88
C LYS A 177 6.10 0.34 -11.72
N LYS A 178 5.78 0.79 -10.51
CA LYS A 178 6.55 0.47 -9.29
C LYS A 178 6.58 -1.02 -9.01
N GLU A 179 5.46 -1.73 -9.19
CA GLU A 179 5.38 -3.17 -8.93
C GLU A 179 6.26 -3.97 -9.90
N VAL A 180 6.27 -3.62 -11.19
CA VAL A 180 7.11 -4.34 -12.19
C VAL A 180 8.58 -3.96 -12.11
N GLU A 181 8.92 -2.77 -11.61
CA GLU A 181 10.30 -2.29 -11.41
C GLU A 181 10.86 -2.66 -10.02
N LYS A 182 10.08 -3.37 -9.20
CA LYS A 182 10.44 -3.72 -7.82
C LYS A 182 11.73 -4.54 -7.77
N LYS A 183 12.74 -3.97 -7.11
CA LYS A 183 14.05 -4.59 -6.91
C LYS A 183 14.06 -5.43 -5.62
N PRO A 184 14.92 -6.46 -5.53
CA PRO A 184 15.15 -7.16 -4.27
C PRO A 184 15.66 -6.19 -3.19
N PRO A 185 15.39 -6.46 -1.91
CA PRO A 185 15.80 -5.61 -0.80
C PRO A 185 17.33 -5.41 -0.79
N THR A 186 17.77 -4.17 -0.54
CA THR A 186 19.19 -3.79 -0.58
C THR A 186 19.98 -4.16 0.67
N MET A 187 19.30 -4.55 1.75
CA MET A 187 19.90 -4.85 3.04
C MET A 187 19.55 -6.28 3.47
N SER A 188 20.55 -7.00 3.95
CA SER A 188 20.36 -8.34 4.51
C SER A 188 20.00 -8.31 6.00
N VAL A 189 19.48 -9.43 6.50
CA VAL A 189 19.21 -9.61 7.93
C VAL A 189 20.44 -9.41 8.80
N ASP A 190 21.56 -9.95 8.34
CA ASP A 190 22.81 -9.95 9.10
C ASP A 190 23.41 -8.55 9.14
N GLU A 191 23.31 -7.78 8.04
CA GLU A 191 23.68 -6.37 8.01
C GLU A 191 22.83 -5.54 8.97
N ALA A 192 21.51 -5.77 9.01
CA ALA A 192 20.65 -5.04 9.93
C ALA A 192 20.96 -5.36 11.41
N TYR A 193 21.34 -6.60 11.72
CA TYR A 193 21.82 -6.95 13.07
C TYR A 193 23.17 -6.31 13.39
N ASP A 194 24.10 -6.25 12.44
CA ASP A 194 25.39 -5.58 12.62
C ASP A 194 25.19 -4.09 12.95
N VAL A 195 24.33 -3.40 12.20
CA VAL A 195 24.02 -1.98 12.43
C VAL A 195 23.41 -1.76 13.82
N LEU A 196 22.57 -2.67 14.32
CA LEU A 196 22.00 -2.58 15.68
C LEU A 196 22.91 -3.15 16.77
N ASN A 197 24.15 -3.55 16.47
CA ASN A 197 25.06 -4.21 17.39
C ASN A 197 24.44 -5.46 18.08
N LEU A 198 23.70 -6.25 17.31
CA LEU A 198 23.06 -7.49 17.73
C LEU A 198 23.84 -8.72 17.22
N SER A 199 23.93 -9.76 18.03
CA SER A 199 24.64 -11.00 17.65
C SER A 199 23.91 -11.75 16.53
N LYS A 200 24.64 -12.22 15.50
CA LYS A 200 24.10 -13.13 14.48
C LYS A 200 23.88 -14.52 15.09
N GLY A 201 22.74 -15.14 14.85
CA GLY A 201 22.43 -16.46 15.41
C GLY A 201 21.17 -17.10 14.85
N THR A 202 21.14 -18.43 14.88
CA THR A 202 19.99 -19.25 14.48
C THR A 202 18.84 -19.06 15.47
N GLY A 203 17.79 -18.37 15.05
CA GLY A 203 16.61 -18.07 15.87
C GLY A 203 16.19 -16.59 15.90
N GLY A 204 17.04 -15.68 15.42
CA GLY A 204 16.77 -14.24 15.42
C GLY A 204 16.70 -13.62 16.82
N HIS A 205 16.27 -12.37 16.91
CA HIS A 205 16.02 -11.68 18.18
C HIS A 205 14.52 -11.35 18.32
N ASP A 206 14.03 -11.33 19.55
CA ASP A 206 12.67 -10.89 19.86
C ASP A 206 12.52 -9.38 19.68
N GLU A 207 11.29 -8.92 19.39
CA GLU A 207 10.99 -7.51 19.14
C GLU A 207 11.44 -6.58 20.29
N SER A 208 11.43 -7.06 21.54
CA SER A 208 11.85 -6.27 22.71
C SER A 208 13.35 -6.03 22.72
N LYS A 209 14.16 -7.06 22.41
CA LYS A 209 15.61 -6.91 22.31
C LYS A 209 16.04 -6.04 21.14
N ILE A 210 15.42 -6.20 19.97
CA ILE A 210 15.70 -5.35 18.80
C ILE A 210 15.39 -3.87 19.13
N ARG A 211 14.24 -3.61 19.75
CA ARG A 211 13.82 -2.27 20.17
C ARG A 211 14.76 -1.64 21.20
N LYS A 212 15.21 -2.39 22.21
CA LYS A 212 16.17 -1.91 23.21
C LYS A 212 17.51 -1.52 22.55
N ALA A 213 17.99 -2.33 21.62
CA ALA A 213 19.20 -2.04 20.86
C ALA A 213 19.04 -0.76 20.02
N TYR A 214 17.91 -0.64 19.31
CA TYR A 214 17.54 0.56 18.58
C TYR A 214 17.53 1.81 19.48
N PHE A 215 16.80 1.81 20.61
CA PHE A 215 16.74 2.97 21.50
C PHE A 215 18.11 3.39 22.04
N LYS A 216 18.97 2.43 22.36
CA LYS A 216 20.34 2.71 22.80
C LYS A 216 21.11 3.45 21.69
N MET A 217 21.13 2.88 20.49
CA MET A 217 21.82 3.46 19.34
C MET A 217 21.24 4.83 18.94
N ALA A 218 19.91 4.94 18.85
CA ALA A 218 19.21 6.18 18.51
C ALA A 218 19.51 7.31 19.51
N ARG A 219 19.70 6.98 20.80
CA ARG A 219 20.09 7.95 21.83
C ARG A 219 21.55 8.39 21.68
N ASP A 220 22.44 7.45 21.36
CA ASP A 220 23.88 7.68 21.30
C ASP A 220 24.28 8.45 20.01
N TYR A 221 23.55 8.22 18.91
CA TYR A 221 23.77 8.87 17.60
C TYR A 221 22.76 9.98 17.26
N HIS A 222 21.95 10.44 18.21
CA HIS A 222 20.95 11.47 17.95
C HIS A 222 21.59 12.76 17.40
N PRO A 223 21.12 13.33 16.27
CA PRO A 223 21.75 14.47 15.60
C PRO A 223 21.88 15.72 16.49
N ASP A 224 20.91 15.96 17.40
CA ASP A 224 20.99 17.07 18.36
C ASP A 224 22.12 16.92 19.40
N LYS A 225 22.56 15.69 19.69
CA LYS A 225 23.62 15.40 20.68
C LYS A 225 24.96 15.10 20.01
N ASN A 226 24.92 14.55 18.80
CA ASN A 226 26.07 14.20 18.00
C ASN A 226 25.85 14.70 16.56
N PRO A 227 26.38 15.88 16.19
CA PRO A 227 26.22 16.46 14.86
C PRO A 227 26.74 15.56 13.72
N GLU A 228 27.73 14.70 13.99
CA GLU A 228 28.28 13.72 13.04
C GLU A 228 27.52 12.38 13.06
N GLY A 229 26.61 12.19 14.02
CA GLY A 229 25.86 10.94 14.22
C GLY A 229 24.71 10.73 13.24
N ARG A 230 24.38 11.72 12.40
CA ARG A 230 23.20 11.69 11.52
C ARG A 230 23.17 10.48 10.59
N GLU A 231 24.27 10.20 9.89
CA GLU A 231 24.35 9.09 8.94
C GLU A 231 24.14 7.74 9.64
N MET A 232 24.77 7.56 10.80
CA MET A 232 24.59 6.35 11.61
C MET A 232 23.16 6.24 12.15
N PHE A 233 22.55 7.35 12.56
CA PHE A 233 21.16 7.39 13.01
C PHE A 233 20.19 6.96 11.90
N GLU A 234 20.42 7.41 10.67
CA GLU A 234 19.65 7.01 9.48
C GLU A 234 19.81 5.50 9.20
N GLN A 235 21.04 4.98 9.27
CA GLN A 235 21.30 3.53 9.12
C GLN A 235 20.60 2.70 10.20
N VAL A 236 20.64 3.16 11.46
CA VAL A 236 20.01 2.48 12.60
C VAL A 236 18.48 2.47 12.44
N ASN A 237 17.87 3.57 12.00
CA ASN A 237 16.44 3.60 11.69
C ASN A 237 16.10 2.58 10.60
N LYS A 238 16.86 2.59 9.50
CA LYS A 238 16.63 1.69 8.36
C LYS A 238 16.76 0.22 8.75
N ALA A 239 17.79 -0.13 9.50
CA ALA A 239 18.00 -1.49 10.01
C ALA A 239 16.86 -1.94 10.92
N TYR A 240 16.41 -1.05 11.81
CA TYR A 240 15.30 -1.36 12.71
C TYR A 240 13.98 -1.55 11.96
N GLU A 241 13.65 -0.64 11.04
CA GLU A 241 12.48 -0.76 10.17
C GLU A 241 12.54 -2.06 9.38
N PHE A 242 13.68 -2.39 8.78
CA PHE A 242 13.86 -3.63 8.02
C PHE A 242 13.61 -4.89 8.88
N LEU A 243 14.15 -4.94 10.09
CA LEU A 243 13.95 -6.07 11.00
C LEU A 243 12.50 -6.19 11.48
N CYS A 244 11.82 -5.06 11.70
CA CYS A 244 10.38 -5.02 11.95
C CYS A 244 9.56 -5.35 10.68
N SER A 245 10.17 -5.21 9.49
CA SER A 245 9.49 -5.37 8.20
C SER A 245 9.46 -6.79 7.63
N LYS A 246 10.21 -7.70 8.25
CA LYS A 246 10.68 -8.99 7.71
C LYS A 246 9.64 -9.96 7.15
N THR A 247 8.35 -9.74 7.32
CA THR A 247 7.35 -10.76 7.04
C THR A 247 6.92 -10.90 5.58
N LYS A 248 7.16 -9.93 4.66
CA LYS A 248 6.50 -9.96 3.32
C LYS A 248 7.19 -9.29 2.12
N VAL A 249 8.51 -9.07 2.14
CA VAL A 249 9.14 -8.61 0.88
C VAL A 249 9.33 -9.83 -0.02
N LYS A 250 8.33 -10.13 -0.87
CA LYS A 250 8.55 -11.04 -2.00
C LYS A 250 9.61 -10.42 -2.91
N ASP A 251 10.57 -11.25 -3.32
CA ASP A 251 11.59 -10.85 -4.28
C ASP A 251 10.95 -10.62 -5.65
N GLY A 252 10.98 -9.38 -6.10
CA GLY A 252 10.45 -8.98 -7.40
C GLY A 252 8.93 -8.72 -7.44
N PRO A 253 8.36 -8.60 -8.66
CA PRO A 253 6.95 -8.28 -8.85
C PRO A 253 6.01 -9.38 -8.31
N ASP A 254 4.95 -9.00 -7.61
CA ASP A 254 3.92 -9.95 -7.15
C ASP A 254 2.83 -10.14 -8.22
N PRO A 255 2.66 -11.35 -8.79
CA PRO A 255 1.61 -11.63 -9.77
C PRO A 255 0.20 -11.27 -9.27
N GLN A 256 -0.06 -11.45 -7.98
CA GLN A 256 -1.38 -11.16 -7.41
C GLN A 256 -1.66 -9.65 -7.39
N ASN A 257 -0.65 -8.82 -7.09
CA ASN A 257 -0.77 -7.36 -7.13
C ASN A 257 -1.04 -6.89 -8.56
N ILE A 258 -0.33 -7.44 -9.54
CA ILE A 258 -0.52 -7.09 -10.95
C ILE A 258 -1.94 -7.48 -11.41
N VAL A 259 -2.48 -8.63 -11.01
CA VAL A 259 -3.88 -8.99 -11.31
C VAL A 259 -4.86 -7.95 -10.75
N LEU A 260 -4.68 -7.51 -9.50
CA LEU A 260 -5.54 -6.48 -8.88
C LEU A 260 -5.45 -5.15 -9.63
N ILE A 261 -4.25 -4.74 -10.03
CA ILE A 261 -3.99 -3.54 -10.81
C ILE A 261 -4.68 -3.60 -12.18
N LEU A 262 -4.59 -4.73 -12.88
CA LEU A 262 -5.24 -4.93 -14.18
C LEU A 262 -6.77 -4.90 -14.04
N LYS A 263 -7.32 -5.64 -13.06
CA LYS A 263 -8.76 -5.67 -12.80
C LYS A 263 -9.32 -4.30 -12.42
N ALA A 264 -8.64 -3.55 -11.56
CA ALA A 264 -9.07 -2.20 -11.19
C ALA A 264 -9.15 -1.27 -12.41
N GLN A 265 -8.21 -1.39 -13.36
CA GLN A 265 -8.28 -0.66 -14.62
C GLN A 265 -9.43 -1.14 -15.52
N SER A 266 -9.71 -2.43 -15.59
CA SER A 266 -10.88 -2.96 -16.33
C SER A 266 -12.19 -2.40 -15.78
N ILE A 267 -12.33 -2.31 -14.45
CA ILE A 267 -13.49 -1.69 -13.78
C ILE A 267 -13.63 -0.22 -14.22
N LEU A 268 -12.53 0.53 -14.23
CA LEU A 268 -12.52 1.93 -14.64
C LEU A 268 -12.98 2.10 -16.09
N PHE A 269 -12.38 1.37 -17.03
CA PHE A 269 -12.72 1.45 -18.45
C PHE A 269 -14.11 0.89 -18.79
N SER A 270 -14.63 -0.04 -17.97
CA SER A 270 -15.97 -0.58 -18.12
C SER A 270 -17.05 0.39 -17.62
N ARG A 271 -16.86 1.00 -16.44
CA ARG A 271 -17.90 1.80 -15.76
C ARG A 271 -17.84 3.29 -16.05
N TYR A 272 -16.64 3.83 -16.29
CA TYR A 272 -16.40 5.27 -16.47
C TYR A 272 -15.90 5.57 -17.89
N LYS A 273 -16.44 4.84 -18.87
CA LYS A 273 -16.08 4.95 -20.29
C LYS A 273 -16.16 6.40 -20.79
N ASP A 274 -17.23 7.12 -20.48
CA ASP A 274 -17.44 8.49 -20.98
C ASP A 274 -16.39 9.47 -20.47
N GLU A 275 -15.90 9.30 -19.23
CA GLU A 275 -14.84 10.14 -18.66
C GLU A 275 -13.45 9.79 -19.22
N LEU A 276 -13.23 8.51 -19.57
CA LEU A 276 -11.93 8.01 -20.01
C LEU A 276 -11.76 8.03 -21.54
N GLN A 277 -12.85 8.04 -22.31
CA GLN A 277 -12.86 7.99 -23.77
C GLN A 277 -11.96 9.04 -24.46
N PRO A 278 -11.85 10.29 -23.95
CA PRO A 278 -11.00 11.31 -24.57
C PRO A 278 -9.50 11.03 -24.47
N TYR A 279 -9.07 10.12 -23.59
CA TYR A 279 -7.65 9.88 -23.29
C TYR A 279 -7.15 8.57 -23.91
N LYS A 280 -5.92 8.61 -24.40
CA LYS A 280 -5.19 7.41 -24.82
C LYS A 280 -4.75 6.63 -23.59
N TYR A 281 -4.89 5.31 -23.63
CA TYR A 281 -4.43 4.44 -22.56
C TYR A 281 -2.90 4.30 -22.57
N ALA A 282 -2.25 4.93 -21.60
CA ALA A 282 -0.79 4.95 -21.48
C ALA A 282 -0.17 3.61 -21.02
N GLY A 283 -1.00 2.65 -20.57
CA GLY A 283 -0.52 1.37 -20.05
C GLY A 283 -0.20 0.32 -21.11
N TYR A 284 -0.38 0.58 -22.42
CA TYR A 284 -0.17 -0.41 -23.48
C TYR A 284 1.24 -1.05 -23.49
N PRO A 285 2.35 -0.30 -23.37
CA PRO A 285 3.68 -0.92 -23.37
C PRO A 285 3.85 -1.98 -22.28
N MET A 286 3.31 -1.72 -21.09
CA MET A 286 3.32 -2.66 -19.97
C MET A 286 2.36 -3.82 -20.19
N LEU A 287 1.14 -3.54 -20.67
CA LEU A 287 0.14 -4.54 -20.97
C LEU A 287 0.62 -5.57 -21.99
N ILE A 288 1.17 -5.10 -23.10
CA ILE A 288 1.69 -5.95 -24.17
C ILE A 288 2.87 -6.78 -23.68
N LYS A 289 3.76 -6.19 -22.88
CA LYS A 289 4.86 -6.92 -22.25
C LYS A 289 4.34 -8.03 -21.32
N THR A 290 3.35 -7.74 -20.48
CA THR A 290 2.73 -8.74 -19.59
C THR A 290 2.06 -9.87 -20.37
N ILE A 291 1.27 -9.57 -21.39
CA ILE A 291 0.60 -10.58 -22.23
C ILE A 291 1.64 -11.47 -22.91
N ARG A 292 2.68 -10.87 -23.50
CA ARG A 292 3.76 -11.61 -24.17
C ARG A 292 4.53 -12.51 -23.21
N MET A 293 4.86 -12.02 -22.02
CA MET A 293 5.56 -12.79 -20.99
C MET A 293 4.73 -14.00 -20.54
N GLU A 294 3.44 -13.79 -20.22
CA GLU A 294 2.56 -14.88 -19.79
C GLU A 294 2.28 -15.89 -20.92
N THR A 295 2.10 -15.43 -22.16
CA THR A 295 1.85 -16.31 -23.31
C THR A 295 3.02 -17.26 -23.59
N ASN A 296 4.25 -16.79 -23.37
CA ASN A 296 5.47 -17.57 -23.57
C ASN A 296 5.87 -18.40 -22.35
N ASP A 297 5.09 -18.38 -21.27
CA ASP A 297 5.38 -19.14 -20.07
C ASP A 297 4.84 -20.58 -20.20
N ASP A 298 5.75 -21.56 -20.10
CA ASP A 298 5.39 -22.98 -20.16
C ASP A 298 4.45 -23.42 -19.03
N GLN A 299 4.45 -22.70 -17.90
CA GLN A 299 3.61 -22.98 -16.74
C GLN A 299 2.30 -22.15 -16.71
N LEU A 300 1.97 -21.42 -17.78
CA LEU A 300 0.81 -20.53 -17.86
C LEU A 300 -0.47 -21.10 -17.22
N PHE A 301 -0.85 -22.35 -17.56
CA PHE A 301 -2.10 -22.96 -17.11
C PHE A 301 -2.04 -23.59 -15.71
N SER A 302 -0.86 -23.59 -15.08
CA SER A 302 -0.63 -24.15 -13.73
C SER A 302 -0.46 -23.05 -12.67
N LYS A 303 -0.42 -21.78 -13.07
CA LYS A 303 -0.26 -20.64 -12.16
C LYS A 303 -1.53 -20.37 -11.35
N SER A 304 -1.35 -19.94 -10.11
CA SER A 304 -2.46 -19.53 -9.22
C SER A 304 -3.05 -18.16 -9.58
N ALA A 305 -2.25 -17.27 -10.19
CA ALA A 305 -2.67 -15.92 -10.56
C ALA A 305 -3.08 -15.86 -12.04
N PRO A 306 -4.33 -15.50 -12.38
CA PRO A 306 -4.84 -15.49 -13.76
C PRO A 306 -4.43 -14.20 -14.51
N LEU A 307 -3.13 -13.93 -14.62
CA LEU A 307 -2.58 -12.70 -15.20
C LEU A 307 -3.01 -12.49 -16.66
N LEU A 308 -2.86 -13.51 -17.50
CA LEU A 308 -3.23 -13.41 -18.91
C LEU A 308 -4.71 -13.09 -19.10
N SER A 309 -5.59 -13.71 -18.30
CA SER A 309 -7.03 -13.43 -18.32
C SER A 309 -7.33 -11.97 -17.96
N ALA A 310 -6.73 -11.45 -16.88
CA ALA A 310 -6.94 -10.07 -16.45
C ALA A 310 -6.38 -9.06 -17.48
N ALA A 311 -5.26 -9.39 -18.12
CA ALA A 311 -4.66 -8.57 -19.16
C ALA A 311 -5.50 -8.54 -20.44
N SER A 312 -6.04 -9.68 -20.88
CA SER A 312 -6.94 -9.75 -22.03
C SER A 312 -8.26 -9.00 -21.78
N GLU A 313 -8.80 -9.09 -20.57
CA GLU A 313 -9.97 -8.32 -20.13
C GLU A 313 -9.72 -6.80 -20.22
N LEU A 314 -8.57 -6.34 -19.70
CA LEU A 314 -8.20 -4.93 -19.77
C LEU A 314 -8.00 -4.44 -21.21
N ALA A 315 -7.36 -5.26 -22.06
CA ALA A 315 -7.22 -4.96 -23.48
C ALA A 315 -8.59 -4.75 -24.14
N PHE A 316 -9.57 -5.62 -23.85
CA PHE A 316 -10.94 -5.47 -24.34
C PHE A 316 -11.58 -4.17 -23.86
N HIS A 317 -11.59 -3.90 -22.56
CA HIS A 317 -12.27 -2.72 -22.03
C HIS A 317 -11.65 -1.41 -22.50
N THR A 318 -10.32 -1.36 -22.65
CA THR A 318 -9.62 -0.17 -23.17
C THR A 318 -9.98 0.11 -24.64
N VAL A 319 -9.98 -0.91 -25.50
CA VAL A 319 -10.36 -0.77 -26.91
C VAL A 319 -11.85 -0.46 -27.06
N ASN A 320 -12.71 -1.15 -26.31
CA ASN A 320 -14.15 -0.88 -26.27
C ASN A 320 -14.46 0.54 -25.78
N CYS A 321 -13.57 1.16 -24.98
CA CYS A 321 -13.75 2.52 -24.49
C CYS A 321 -13.57 3.57 -25.60
N SER A 322 -12.57 3.45 -26.47
CA SER A 322 -12.25 4.48 -27.46
C SER A 322 -11.53 3.93 -28.69
N ALA A 323 -11.89 4.41 -29.88
CA ALA A 323 -11.17 4.10 -31.12
C ALA A 323 -9.69 4.54 -31.09
N LEU A 324 -9.37 5.58 -30.29
CA LEU A 324 -7.99 5.99 -30.05
C LEU A 324 -7.16 4.87 -29.40
N ASN A 325 -7.78 4.11 -28.50
CA ASN A 325 -7.13 2.99 -27.81
C ASN A 325 -6.90 1.81 -28.76
N ALA A 326 -7.83 1.54 -29.68
CA ALA A 326 -7.63 0.55 -30.74
C ALA A 326 -6.39 0.87 -31.61
N GLU A 327 -6.25 2.14 -32.00
CA GLU A 327 -5.12 2.60 -32.82
C GLU A 327 -3.79 2.55 -32.05
N GLU A 328 -3.79 2.91 -30.76
CA GLU A 328 -2.58 2.77 -29.92
C GLU A 328 -2.21 1.31 -29.68
N LEU A 329 -3.19 0.42 -29.42
CA LEU A 329 -2.95 -1.02 -29.33
C LEU A 329 -2.30 -1.56 -30.61
N ARG A 330 -2.76 -1.12 -31.78
CA ARG A 330 -2.18 -1.49 -33.08
C ARG A 330 -0.74 -1.01 -33.22
N ARG A 331 -0.45 0.24 -32.82
CA ARG A 331 0.90 0.84 -32.89
C ARG A 331 1.93 0.09 -32.03
N GLU A 332 1.50 -0.41 -30.88
CA GLU A 332 2.33 -1.20 -29.95
C GLU A 332 2.46 -2.68 -30.35
N ASN A 333 2.06 -3.06 -31.59
CA ASN A 333 1.98 -4.45 -32.06
C ASN A 333 1.09 -5.34 -31.18
N GLY A 334 0.13 -4.75 -30.47
CA GLY A 334 -0.72 -5.44 -29.53
C GLY A 334 -1.63 -6.48 -30.18
N ILE A 335 -2.08 -6.23 -31.42
CA ILE A 335 -2.92 -7.18 -32.16
C ILE A 335 -2.21 -8.52 -32.36
N GLN A 336 -0.92 -8.50 -32.76
CA GLN A 336 -0.15 -9.74 -32.93
C GLN A 336 0.02 -10.47 -31.59
N VAL A 337 0.32 -9.73 -30.53
CA VAL A 337 0.50 -10.32 -29.19
C VAL A 337 -0.80 -10.94 -28.66
N LEU A 338 -1.96 -10.33 -28.93
CA LEU A 338 -3.26 -10.93 -28.63
C LEU A 338 -3.50 -12.17 -29.50
N GLN A 339 -3.11 -12.18 -30.77
CA GLN A 339 -3.27 -13.34 -31.64
C GLN A 339 -2.43 -14.54 -31.17
N ASP A 340 -1.21 -14.30 -30.70
CA ASP A 340 -0.33 -15.33 -30.16
C ASP A 340 -0.95 -15.95 -28.88
N ALA A 341 -1.44 -15.09 -27.98
CA ALA A 341 -2.14 -15.50 -26.76
C ALA A 341 -3.40 -16.32 -27.06
N PHE A 342 -4.22 -15.85 -28.02
CA PHE A 342 -5.41 -16.54 -28.48
C PHE A 342 -5.09 -17.93 -29.03
N SER A 343 -4.09 -18.02 -29.93
CA SER A 343 -3.69 -19.29 -30.54
C SER A 343 -3.21 -20.30 -29.49
N ARG A 344 -2.45 -19.83 -28.49
CA ARG A 344 -1.97 -20.65 -27.38
C ARG A 344 -3.12 -21.15 -26.49
N CYS A 345 -4.10 -20.31 -26.20
CA CYS A 345 -5.26 -20.72 -25.40
C CYS A 345 -6.20 -21.64 -26.17
N VAL A 346 -6.44 -21.41 -27.46
CA VAL A 346 -7.27 -22.30 -28.30
C VAL A 346 -6.70 -23.72 -28.36
N SER A 347 -5.38 -23.88 -28.39
CA SER A 347 -4.76 -25.20 -28.49
C SER A 347 -4.98 -26.12 -27.28
N VAL A 348 -5.50 -25.59 -26.17
CA VAL A 348 -5.80 -26.37 -24.96
C VAL A 348 -7.31 -26.52 -24.69
N LEU A 349 -8.16 -25.88 -25.49
CA LEU A 349 -9.61 -25.98 -25.37
C LEU A 349 -10.11 -27.36 -25.79
N ASN A 350 -11.10 -27.88 -25.06
CA ASN A 350 -11.76 -29.14 -25.37
C ASN A 350 -13.21 -29.14 -24.86
N GLN A 351 -13.96 -30.23 -25.09
CA GLN A 351 -15.37 -30.32 -24.72
C GLN A 351 -15.65 -30.22 -23.20
N SER A 352 -14.63 -30.42 -22.36
CA SER A 352 -14.76 -30.30 -20.90
C SER A 352 -14.38 -28.92 -20.35
N SER A 353 -13.95 -27.99 -21.21
CA SER A 353 -13.58 -26.63 -20.81
C SER A 353 -14.79 -25.86 -20.25
N LYS A 354 -14.57 -25.15 -19.14
CA LYS A 354 -15.57 -24.35 -18.43
C LYS A 354 -15.36 -22.85 -18.68
N GLN A 355 -16.42 -22.07 -18.46
CA GLN A 355 -16.39 -20.62 -18.67
C GLN A 355 -15.35 -19.89 -17.80
N GLU A 356 -15.01 -20.47 -16.66
CA GLU A 356 -14.06 -19.94 -15.68
C GLU A 356 -12.59 -20.30 -16.01
N ASP A 357 -12.37 -21.22 -16.96
CA ASP A 357 -11.04 -21.65 -17.34
C ASP A 357 -10.28 -20.50 -18.01
N ILE A 358 -9.01 -20.31 -17.63
CA ILE A 358 -8.14 -19.25 -18.16
C ILE A 358 -8.15 -19.21 -19.69
N ALA A 359 -8.07 -20.38 -20.35
CA ALA A 359 -8.07 -20.45 -21.79
C ALA A 359 -9.38 -19.93 -22.41
N VAL A 360 -10.53 -20.23 -21.80
CA VAL A 360 -11.85 -19.79 -22.28
C VAL A 360 -12.04 -18.31 -22.06
N THR A 361 -11.66 -17.78 -20.89
CA THR A 361 -11.78 -16.35 -20.58
C THR A 361 -10.90 -15.51 -21.50
N VAL A 362 -9.63 -15.91 -21.69
CA VAL A 362 -8.68 -15.24 -22.59
C VAL A 362 -9.21 -15.23 -24.03
N CYS A 363 -9.63 -16.38 -24.56
CA CYS A 363 -10.20 -16.46 -25.91
C CYS A 363 -11.44 -15.57 -26.05
N SER A 364 -12.32 -15.57 -25.05
CA SER A 364 -13.55 -14.77 -25.05
C SER A 364 -13.25 -13.27 -25.09
N TYR A 365 -12.32 -12.77 -24.28
CA TYR A 365 -11.98 -11.35 -24.26
C TYR A 365 -11.25 -10.92 -25.53
N ILE A 366 -10.32 -11.73 -26.04
CA ILE A 366 -9.60 -11.40 -27.28
C ILE A 366 -10.55 -11.38 -28.48
N ALA A 367 -11.49 -12.34 -28.57
CA ALA A 367 -12.51 -12.32 -29.62
C ALA A 367 -13.37 -11.05 -29.55
N LYS A 368 -13.73 -10.59 -28.34
CA LYS A 368 -14.42 -9.32 -28.16
C LYS A 368 -13.57 -8.12 -28.57
N CYS A 369 -12.25 -8.13 -28.31
CA CYS A 369 -11.35 -7.07 -28.80
C CYS A 369 -11.44 -6.89 -30.32
N TYR A 370 -11.52 -7.99 -31.08
CA TYR A 370 -11.59 -7.94 -32.54
C TYR A 370 -12.98 -7.56 -33.09
N SER A 371 -14.00 -7.54 -32.23
CA SER A 371 -15.37 -7.16 -32.62
C SER A 371 -15.66 -5.66 -32.47
N VAL A 372 -14.81 -4.94 -31.74
CA VAL A 372 -14.84 -3.48 -31.59
C VAL A 372 -14.15 -2.85 -32.79
#